data_AF-A0A353KTG9-F1
#
_entry.id   AF-A0A353KTG9-F1
#
_cell.length_a   1.000
_cell.length_b   1.000
_cell.length_c   1.000
_cell.angle_alpha   90.00
_cell.angle_beta   90.00
_cell.angle_gamma   90.00
#
_symmetry.space_group_name_H-M   'P 1'
#
loop_
_entity.id
_entity.type
_entity.pdbx_description
1 polymer ?
#
loop_
_entity_poly.entity_id
_entity_poly.type
_entity_poly.pdbx_seq_one_letter_code
_entity_poly.pdbx_strand_id
1 'polypeptide(L)' 'MARLVFKASLEDSLSQILKLVMPYMKGLVYEEICVLADGKSRIVMQRTNEGYLLYGAVLTPDKIKKRYF' A
#
# COMPACT_ATOMS: atom_id res chain seq x y z
N MET A 1 4.84 13.85 8.55
CA MET A 1 4.54 12.42 8.32
C MET A 1 3.48 12.31 7.23
N ALA A 2 3.83 11.83 6.05
CA ALA A 2 2.89 11.75 4.91
C ALA A 2 2.20 10.39 4.87
N ARG A 3 0.86 10.36 4.99
CA ARG A 3 0.05 9.14 4.99
C ARG A 3 -0.90 9.13 3.79
N LEU A 4 -0.92 8.04 3.04
CA LEU A 4 -1.92 7.80 2.00
C LEU A 4 -3.09 7.04 2.62
N VAL A 5 -4.31 7.57 2.49
CA VAL A 5 -5.52 6.90 2.96
C VAL A 5 -6.41 6.58 1.77
N PHE A 6 -6.72 5.31 1.59
CA PHE A 6 -7.59 4.84 0.51
C PHE A 6 -8.92 4.38 1.09
N LYS A 7 -10.04 4.82 0.51
CA LYS A 7 -11.35 4.28 0.87
C LYS A 7 -11.56 3.01 0.07
N ALA A 8 -11.69 1.88 0.75
CA ALA A 8 -11.99 0.59 0.13
C ALA A 8 -13.27 0.02 0.76
N SER A 9 -14.08 -0.67 -0.05
CA SER A 9 -15.25 -1.39 0.44
C SER A 9 -14.82 -2.75 0.98
N LEU A 10 -15.60 -3.35 1.88
CA LEU A 10 -15.34 -4.68 2.45
C LEU A 10 -15.21 -5.79 1.40
N GLU A 11 -15.77 -5.58 0.21
CA GLU A 11 -15.72 -6.52 -0.92
C GLU A 11 -14.40 -6.44 -1.70
N ASP A 12 -13.58 -5.41 -1.48
CA ASP A 12 -12.31 -5.26 -2.16
C ASP A 12 -11.27 -6.22 -1.58
N SER A 13 -10.90 -7.22 -2.36
CA SER A 13 -9.80 -8.13 -2.03
C SER A 13 -8.49 -7.36 -1.83
N LEU A 14 -7.58 -7.88 -0.99
CA LEU A 14 -6.25 -7.28 -0.77
C LEU A 14 -5.53 -6.99 -2.10
N SER A 15 -5.70 -7.87 -3.09
CA SER A 15 -5.13 -7.71 -4.43
C SER A 15 -5.68 -6.50 -5.18
N GLN A 16 -6.96 -6.16 -5.02
CA GLN A 16 -7.56 -4.94 -5.59
C GLN A 16 -7.02 -3.70 -4.89
N ILE A 17 -6.96 -3.73 -3.56
CA ILE A 17 -6.38 -2.63 -2.76
C ILE A 17 -4.94 -2.37 -3.21
N LEU A 18 -4.13 -3.42 -3.37
CA LEU A 18 -2.76 -3.31 -3.85
C LEU A 18 -2.68 -2.66 -5.23
N LYS A 19 -3.48 -3.11 -6.20
CA LYS A 19 -3.52 -2.50 -7.54
C LYS A 19 -3.85 -1.00 -7.49
N LEU A 20 -4.72 -0.58 -6.58
CA LEU A 20 -5.12 0.82 -6.43
C LEU A 20 -4.03 1.69 -5.79
N VAL A 21 -3.31 1.18 -4.78
CA VAL A 21 -2.27 1.95 -4.08
C VAL A 21 -0.91 1.93 -4.78
N MET A 22 -0.66 0.92 -5.62
CA MET A 22 0.62 0.72 -6.31
C MET A 22 1.16 1.91 -7.12
N PRO A 23 0.36 2.67 -7.88
CA PRO A 23 0.85 3.86 -8.58
C PRO A 23 1.47 4.89 -7.63
N TYR A 24 0.91 4.99 -6.42
CA TYR A 24 1.35 5.93 -5.38
C TYR A 24 2.57 5.43 -4.60
N MET A 25 2.93 4.14 -4.74
CA MET A 25 4.10 3.54 -4.10
C MET A 25 5.41 3.78 -4.86
N LYS A 26 5.35 4.16 -6.16
CA LYS A 26 6.53 4.26 -7.05
C LYS A 26 7.62 5.22 -6.56
N GLY A 27 7.28 6.23 -5.75
CA GLY A 27 8.24 7.19 -5.20
C GLY A 27 8.59 6.97 -3.72
N LEU A 28 8.05 5.93 -3.08
CA LEU A 28 8.13 5.72 -1.62
C LEU A 28 7.78 7.00 -0.82
N VAL A 29 6.90 7.86 -1.34
CA VAL A 29 6.69 9.21 -0.78
C VAL A 29 5.96 9.14 0.56
N TYR A 30 5.03 8.19 0.68
CA TYR A 30 4.20 8.01 1.86
C TYR A 30 4.90 7.11 2.86
N GLU A 31 4.91 7.52 4.12
CA GLU A 31 5.42 6.71 5.23
C GLU A 31 4.47 5.57 5.59
N GLU A 32 3.17 5.76 5.37
CA GLU A 32 2.15 4.77 5.66
C GLU A 32 1.05 4.79 4.59
N ILE A 33 0.56 3.60 4.26
CA ILE A 33 -0.60 3.38 3.40
C ILE A 33 -1.67 2.72 4.23
N CYS A 34 -2.79 3.43 4.36
CA CYS A 34 -3.93 3.03 5.16
C CYS A 34 -5.15 2.79 4.27
N VAL A 35 -6.00 1.87 4.70
CA VAL A 35 -7.30 1.63 4.10
C VAL A 35 -8.38 2.00 5.12
N LEU A 36 -9.32 2.83 4.69
CA LEU A 36 -10.52 3.18 5.42
C LEU A 36 -11.64 2.23 5.02
N ALA A 37 -11.99 1.31 5.92
CA ALA A 37 -13.11 0.38 5.79
C ALA A 37 -14.03 0.56 7.01
N ASP A 38 -15.34 0.71 6.78
CA ASP A 38 -16.37 0.88 7.82
C ASP A 38 -16.05 1.98 8.86
N GLY A 39 -15.50 3.10 8.38
CA GLY A 39 -15.13 4.24 9.23
C GLY A 39 -13.88 4.01 10.09
N LYS A 40 -13.22 2.86 9.97
CA LYS A 40 -11.95 2.56 10.65
C LYS A 40 -10.80 2.53 9.66
N SER A 41 -9.75 3.29 9.97
CA SER A 41 -8.50 3.26 9.23
C SER A 41 -7.63 2.10 9.72
N ARG A 42 -7.17 1.26 8.80
CA ARG A 42 -6.21 0.18 9.07
C ARG A 42 -4.95 0.41 8.26
N ILE A 43 -3.79 0.33 8.90
CA ILE A 43 -2.50 0.37 8.20
C ILE A 43 -2.34 -0.95 7.46
N VAL A 44 -2.15 -0.87 6.15
CA VAL A 44 -1.93 -2.05 5.29
C VAL A 44 -0.46 -2.14 4.90
N MET A 45 0.21 -1.00 4.75
CA MET A 45 1.63 -0.97 4.39
C MET A 45 2.35 0.16 5.13
N GLN A 46 3.56 -0.13 5.59
CA GLN A 46 4.42 0.84 6.24
C GLN A 46 5.74 0.94 5.47
N ARG A 47 6.23 2.16 5.27
CA ARG A 47 7.49 2.40 4.58
C ARG A 47 8.65 1.94 5.46
N THR A 48 9.59 1.26 4.84
CA THR A 48 10.90 0.91 5.38
C THR A 48 11.98 1.63 4.58
N ASN A 49 13.25 1.45 4.96
CA ASN A 49 14.38 2.00 4.19
C ASN A 49 14.46 1.43 2.77
N GLU A 50 13.91 0.24 2.54
CA GLU A 50 14.04 -0.50 1.29
C GLU A 50 12.74 -0.55 0.45
N GLY A 51 11.60 -0.20 1.03
CA GLY A 51 10.32 -0.29 0.34
C GLY A 51 9.10 -0.17 1.26
N TYR A 52 8.07 -0.96 1.00
CA TYR A 52 6.88 -1.06 1.83
C TYR A 52 6.75 -2.45 2.44
N LEU A 53 6.58 -2.53 3.77
CA LEU A 53 6.28 -3.77 4.47
C LEU A 53 4.79 -4.12 4.30
N LEU A 54 4.52 -5.31 3.79
CA LEU A 54 3.18 -5.87 3.63
C LEU A 54 3.20 -7.31 4.17
N TYR A 55 2.44 -7.59 5.24
CA TYR A 55 2.34 -8.92 5.86
C TYR A 55 3.68 -9.64 6.07
N GLY A 56 4.69 -8.92 6.59
CA GLY A 56 6.03 -9.49 6.84
C GLY A 56 6.95 -9.56 5.62
N ALA A 57 6.49 -9.20 4.44
CA ALA A 57 7.31 -9.12 3.22
C ALA A 57 7.57 -7.67 2.80
N VAL A 58 8.82 -7.37 2.42
CA VAL A 58 9.17 -6.04 1.87
C VAL A 58 8.97 -6.03 0.36
N LEU A 59 8.07 -5.15 -0.08
CA LEU A 59 7.84 -4.77 -1.46
C LEU A 59 8.78 -3.63 -1.82
N THR A 60 9.88 -3.98 -2.46
CA THR A 60 10.83 -3.01 -3.02
C THR A 60 10.28 -2.40 -4.32
N PRO A 61 10.73 -1.20 -4.72
CA PRO A 61 10.33 -0.57 -5.98
C PRO A 61 10.49 -1.48 -7.21
N ASP A 62 11.56 -2.28 -7.27
CA ASP A 62 11.78 -3.26 -8.35
C ASP A 62 10.71 -4.35 -8.42
N LYS A 63 10.26 -4.86 -7.27
CA LYS A 63 9.17 -5.86 -7.19
C LYS A 63 7.83 -5.26 -7.62
N ILE A 64 7.61 -3.99 -7.27
CA ILE A 64 6.40 -3.25 -7.69
C ILE A 64 6.41 -3.04 -9.21
N LYS A 65 7.58 -2.76 -9.80
CA LYS A 65 7.75 -2.54 -11.25
C LYS A 65 7.65 -3.83 -12.07
N LYS A 66 8.22 -4.96 -11.63
CA LYS A 66 8.26 -6.21 -12.42
C LYS A 66 6.95 -7.01 -12.47
N ARG A 67 6.05 -6.82 -11.50
CA ARG A 67 4.95 -7.78 -11.28
C ARG A 67 3.66 -7.42 -12.03
N TYR A 68 3.57 -6.23 -12.63
CA TYR A 68 2.35 -5.71 -13.24
C TYR A 68 2.60 -4.76 -14.43
N PHE A 69 3.77 -4.82 -15.07
CA PHE A 69 4.05 -4.27 -16.41
C PHE A 69 4.19 -5.41 -17.41
#